data_AF-A0A7K4H4X5-F1
#
_entry.id   AF-A0A7K4H4X5-F1
#
_cell.length_a   1.000
_cell.length_b   1.000
_cell.length_c   1.000
_cell.angle_alpha   90.00
_cell.angle_beta   90.00
_cell.angle_gamma   90.00
#
_symmetry.space_group_name_H-M   'P 1'
#
loop_
_entity.id
_entity.type
_entity.pdbx_description
1 polymer ?
#
loop_
_entity_poly.entity_id
_entity_poly.type
_entity_poly.pdbx_seq_one_letter_code
_entity_poly.pdbx_strand_id
1 'polypeptide(L)'
;MKIAAVVNNLGPSQKSFYLIKEFNKASCTTDISCCAFVDVPGVFVTKPLFACYNIAFFADYDGAAIATTIKEAKSLLDSGSNSK
;
A
#
# COMPACT_ATOMS: atom_id res chain seq x y z
N MET A 1 11.46 -7.38 -7.00
CA MET A 1 10.92 -6.00 -7.04
C MET A 1 10.02 -5.78 -5.83
N LYS A 2 10.18 -4.66 -5.12
CA LYS A 2 9.32 -4.29 -3.98
C LYS A 2 8.28 -3.28 -4.45
N ILE A 3 7.00 -3.60 -4.29
CA ILE A 3 5.88 -2.74 -4.68
C ILE A 3 4.99 -2.49 -3.46
N ALA A 4 4.73 -1.23 -3.17
CA ALA A 4 3.84 -0.79 -2.12
C ALA A 4 2.61 -0.10 -2.70
N ALA A 5 1.45 -0.31 -2.09
CA ALA A 5 0.29 0.55 -2.28
C ALA A 5 0.11 1.46 -1.06
N VAL A 6 -0.09 2.75 -1.29
CA VAL A 6 -0.42 3.69 -0.21
C VAL A 6 -1.88 4.07 -0.36
N VAL A 7 -2.66 3.68 0.64
CA VAL A 7 -4.11 3.85 0.65
C VAL A 7 -4.56 4.35 2.01
N ASN A 8 -5.64 5.13 2.05
CA ASN A 8 -6.23 5.53 3.34
C ASN A 8 -6.66 4.29 4.17
N ASN A 9 -7.45 3.39 3.59
CA ASN A 9 -7.85 2.15 4.24
C ASN A 9 -8.06 1.03 3.20
N LEU A 10 -8.11 -0.21 3.69
CA LEU A 10 -8.45 -1.42 2.93
C LEU A 10 -9.86 -1.93 3.27
N GLY A 11 -10.73 -1.02 3.73
CA GLY A 11 -12.11 -1.27 4.12
C GLY A 11 -13.03 -1.65 2.96
N PRO A 12 -14.32 -1.87 3.23
CA PRO A 12 -15.32 -2.20 2.20
C PRO A 12 -15.40 -1.14 1.10
N SER A 13 -14.77 -1.41 -0.03
CA SER A 13 -14.88 -0.61 -1.25
C SER A 13 -14.46 -1.44 -2.46
N GLN A 14 -14.97 -1.08 -3.65
CA GLN A 14 -14.56 -1.72 -4.90
C GLN A 14 -13.05 -1.56 -5.17
N LYS A 15 -12.51 -0.37 -4.86
CA LYS A 15 -11.08 -0.07 -4.95
C LYS A 15 -10.25 -1.01 -4.07
N SER A 16 -10.61 -1.16 -2.80
CA SER A 16 -9.91 -2.04 -1.86
C SER A 16 -9.98 -3.50 -2.32
N PHE A 17 -11.15 -3.92 -2.83
CA PHE A 17 -11.33 -5.29 -3.34
C PHE A 17 -10.39 -5.58 -4.52
N TYR A 18 -10.36 -4.68 -5.52
CA TYR A 18 -9.48 -4.84 -6.68
C TYR A 18 -8.00 -4.79 -6.28
N LEU A 19 -7.62 -3.86 -5.41
CA LEU A 19 -6.24 -3.75 -4.95
C LEU A 19 -5.79 -5.04 -4.26
N ILE A 20 -6.57 -5.54 -3.30
CA ILE A 20 -6.22 -6.77 -2.56
C ILE A 20 -6.18 -7.96 -3.53
N LYS A 21 -7.13 -8.06 -4.46
CA LYS A 21 -7.17 -9.13 -5.47
C LYS A 21 -5.90 -9.16 -6.33
N GLU A 22 -5.50 -8.01 -6.89
CA GLU A 22 -4.32 -7.95 -7.76
C GLU A 22 -3.02 -8.13 -6.97
N PHE A 23 -2.92 -7.60 -5.74
CA PHE A 23 -1.75 -7.81 -4.89
C PHE A 23 -1.63 -9.26 -4.41
N ASN A 24 -2.75 -9.93 -4.12
CA ASN A 24 -2.77 -11.36 -3.82
C ASN A 24 -2.32 -12.21 -5.03
N LYS A 25 -2.68 -11.78 -6.25
CA LYS A 25 -2.20 -12.45 -7.46
C LYS A 25 -0.70 -12.24 -7.66
N ALA A 26 -0.22 -11.02 -7.40
CA ALA A 26 1.20 -10.68 -7.50
C ALA A 26 2.05 -11.40 -6.43
N SER A 27 1.53 -11.60 -5.21
CA SER A 27 2.26 -12.28 -4.13
C SER A 27 2.54 -13.77 -4.40
N CYS A 28 1.84 -14.38 -5.36
CA CYS A 28 2.16 -15.72 -5.85
C CYS A 28 3.38 -15.78 -6.78
N THR A 29 3.93 -14.62 -7.19
CA THR A 29 5.11 -14.53 -8.05
C THR A 29 6.35 -14.35 -7.18
N THR A 30 7.37 -15.20 -7.33
CA THR A 30 8.58 -15.18 -6.48
C THR A 30 9.38 -13.89 -6.57
N ASP A 31 9.25 -13.16 -7.67
CA ASP A 31 10.07 -11.99 -7.96
C ASP A 31 9.44 -10.67 -7.47
N ILE A 32 8.22 -10.72 -6.91
CA ILE A 32 7.47 -9.53 -6.48
C ILE A 32 7.12 -9.64 -5.00
N SER A 33 7.57 -8.65 -4.23
CA SER A 33 7.16 -8.47 -2.84
C SER A 33 6.17 -7.30 -2.74
N CYS A 34 4.93 -7.62 -2.42
CA CYS A 34 3.85 -6.65 -2.26
C CYS A 34 3.62 -6.28 -0.79
N CYS A 35 3.33 -5.00 -0.52
CA CYS A 35 2.80 -4.55 0.77
C CYS A 35 1.85 -3.37 0.61
N ALA A 36 0.99 -3.11 1.59
CA ALA A 36 0.17 -1.91 1.63
C ALA A 36 0.48 -1.09 2.88
N PHE A 37 0.58 0.23 2.72
CA PHE A 37 0.64 1.20 3.79
C PHE A 37 -0.74 1.82 3.95
N VAL A 38 -1.31 1.70 5.15
CA VAL A 38 -2.65 2.17 5.50
C VAL A 38 -2.58 3.26 6.55
N ASP A 39 -3.38 4.31 6.36
CA ASP A 39 -3.54 5.41 7.33
C ASP A 39 -4.45 4.95 8.48
N VAL A 40 -5.60 4.38 8.13
CA VAL A 40 -6.60 3.87 9.08
C VAL A 40 -6.69 2.35 8.97
N PRO A 41 -6.37 1.59 10.03
CA PRO A 41 -6.63 0.17 10.07
C PRO A 41 -8.15 -0.08 10.00
N GLY A 42 -8.57 -1.02 9.16
CA GLY A 42 -9.98 -1.32 8.94
C GLY A 42 -10.21 -2.79 8.60
N VAL A 43 -11.47 -3.20 8.59
CA VAL A 43 -11.86 -4.57 8.24
C VAL A 43 -11.63 -4.79 6.75
N PHE A 44 -10.79 -5.74 6.40
CA PHE A 44 -10.50 -6.03 5.00
C PHE A 44 -11.73 -6.58 4.28
N VAL A 45 -11.99 -6.06 3.08
CA VAL A 45 -13.07 -6.58 2.21
C VAL A 45 -12.81 -8.02 1.73
N THR A 46 -11.55 -8.42 1.68
CA THR A 46 -11.12 -9.81 1.46
C THR A 46 -9.75 -10.02 2.10
N LYS A 47 -9.36 -11.27 2.37
CA LYS A 47 -8.11 -11.58 3.09
C LYS A 47 -6.89 -11.15 2.27
N PRO A 48 -6.04 -10.22 2.77
CA PRO A 48 -4.76 -9.92 2.13
C PRO A 48 -3.76 -11.07 2.35
N LEU A 49 -3.02 -11.41 1.29
CA LEU A 49 -1.91 -12.37 1.28
C LEU A 49 -0.56 -11.65 1.16
N PHE A 50 -0.52 -10.42 1.63
CA PHE A 50 0.63 -9.51 1.62
C PHE A 50 0.65 -8.72 2.92
N ALA A 51 1.77 -8.05 3.21
CA ALA A 51 1.93 -7.31 4.45
C ALA A 51 1.17 -5.97 4.42
N CYS A 52 0.47 -5.66 5.50
CA CYS A 52 -0.18 -4.37 5.71
C CYS A 52 0.52 -3.62 6.86
N TYR A 53 1.07 -2.46 6.58
CA TYR A 53 1.81 -1.61 7.52
C TYR A 53 1.05 -0.31 7.77
N ASN A 54 1.31 0.33 8.92
CA ASN A 54 0.87 1.71 9.14
C ASN A 54 1.67 2.66 8.25
N ILE A 55 1.01 3.68 7.68
CA ILE A 55 1.63 4.68 6.81
C ILE A 55 2.81 5.43 7.43
N ALA A 56 2.88 5.53 8.76
CA ALA A 56 4.01 6.13 9.47
C ALA A 56 5.35 5.43 9.17
N PHE A 57 5.34 4.14 8.82
CA PHE A 57 6.54 3.38 8.44
C PHE A 57 6.91 3.52 6.97
N PHE A 58 6.16 4.31 6.18
CA PHE A 58 6.44 4.49 4.77
C PHE A 58 7.77 5.21 4.50
N ALA A 59 8.22 6.09 5.41
CA ALA A 59 9.45 6.85 5.24
C ALA A 59 10.70 5.97 5.02
N ASP A 60 10.71 4.76 5.60
CA ASP A 60 11.80 3.79 5.48
C ASP A 60 11.64 2.83 4.30
N TYR A 61 10.62 3.03 3.44
CA TYR A 61 10.31 2.11 2.36
C TYR A 61 11.22 2.31 1.14
N ASP A 62 12.11 1.35 0.92
CA ASP A 62 12.96 1.26 -0.26
C ASP A 62 12.29 0.40 -1.36
N GLY A 63 11.45 1.02 -2.19
CA GLY A 63 10.74 0.34 -3.28
C GLY A 63 9.84 1.27 -4.10
N ALA A 64 9.09 0.69 -5.04
CA ALA A 64 8.13 1.45 -5.84
C ALA A 64 6.79 1.59 -5.09
N ALA A 65 6.31 2.81 -4.91
CA ALA A 65 5.04 3.08 -4.23
C ALA A 65 3.98 3.57 -5.22
N ILE A 66 2.76 3.05 -5.09
CA ILE A 66 1.60 3.42 -5.89
C ILE A 66 0.59 4.10 -4.96
N ALA A 67 0.32 5.38 -5.22
CA ALA A 67 -0.80 6.09 -4.61
C ALA A 67 -2.06 5.91 -5.46
N THR A 68 -3.19 5.80 -4.79
CA THR A 68 -4.49 5.62 -5.46
C THR A 68 -5.33 6.90 -5.53
N THR A 69 -4.84 7.98 -4.93
CA THR A 69 -5.43 9.31 -4.95
C THR A 69 -4.33 10.37 -5.00
N ILE A 70 -4.66 11.56 -5.50
CA ILE A 70 -3.74 12.71 -5.50
C ILE A 70 -3.33 13.10 -4.07
N LYS A 71 -4.25 12.97 -3.12
CA LYS A 71 -3.99 13.26 -1.70
C LYS A 71 -2.90 12.33 -1.15
N GLU A 72 -3.05 11.03 -1.36
CA GLU A 72 -2.05 10.03 -0.96
C GLU A 72 -0.72 10.29 -1.66
N ALA A 73 -0.73 10.60 -2.98
CA ALA A 73 0.48 10.92 -3.72
C ALA A 73 1.22 12.14 -3.15
N LYS A 74 0.47 13.18 -2.74
CA LYS A 74 1.04 14.34 -2.07
C LYS A 74 1.68 13.96 -0.72
N SER A 75 1.00 13.13 0.08
CA SER A 75 1.58 12.60 1.32
C SER A 75 2.87 11.80 1.09
N LEU A 76 3.00 11.08 -0.03
CA LEU A 76 4.25 10.40 -0.39
C LEU A 76 5.38 11.40 -0.66
N LEU A 77 5.09 12.44 -1.44
CA LEU A 77 6.07 13.48 -1.78
C LEU A 77 6.52 14.26 -0.54
N ASP A 78 5.58 14.58 0.35
CA ASP A 78 5.86 15.29 1.60
C ASP A 78 6.70 14.42 2.56
N SER A 79 6.45 13.10 2.61
CA SER A 79 7.19 12.16 3.47
C SER A 79 8.62 11.94 2.98
N GLY A 80 8.84 11.88 1.66
CA GLY A 80 10.19 11.77 1.08
C GLY A 80 11.02 13.06 1.18
N SER A 81 10.37 14.21 1.38
CA SER A 81 11.04 15.52 1.46
C SER A 81 11.67 15.83 2.83
N ASN A 82 11.33 15.08 3.88
CA ASN A 82 11.86 15.25 5.23
C ASN A 82 13.14 14.44 5.51
N SER A 83 13.69 13.74 4.52
CA SER A 83 15.00 13.08 4.62
C SER A 83 16.08 14.01 4.06
N LYS A 84 16.44 15.05 4.82
CA LYS A 84 17.65 15.87 4.62
C LYS A 84 18.24 16.28 5.97
#